data_AF-A0A378PK08-F1
#
_entry.id   AF-A0A378PK08-F1
#
_cell.length_a   1.000
_cell.length_b   1.000
_cell.length_c   1.000
_cell.angle_alpha   90.00
_cell.angle_beta   90.00
_cell.angle_gamma   90.00
#
_symmetry.space_group_name_H-M   'P 1'
#
loop_
_entity.id
_entity.type
_entity.pdbx_description
1 polymer ?
#
loop_
_entity_poly.entity_id
_entity_poly.type
_entity_poly.pdbx_seq_one_letter_code
_entity_poly.pdbx_strand_id
1 'polypeptide(L)'
;MHVYGNEQPPVALKAQQLQPYAFERKALIDARKEQYFGQLSNTKAMPKNSGKTIKQYHYLPILDDRNINDMGLDAAGSKYANGNLYGSSKDVGTIPSKFPVLSETGGKVNRVGVTRRTIESNLEKFGFYTDFSTDLLAMDSDAELLSHITRELMNAAVEIQEDLLQKDLLNAAGTVRYAGTATNNDTLDETSVLTYNDLMRLTIDLDNARCPKQTTIITGTRLIDTKTIPSCRVAYVGSELIPTLEAMEDLHNRPALVPVQQYAAGTTVLNGEYGTIAGFRIVVVPEMMKWAGRGATGLRGTFYATGGKFDVFPFLVVGGDSFVDIGFQTDGKSNKFKTIMKKGDELADMNNPYGDVGFSSIKWWYGFMALRPEWIGLIKCTAKL
;
A
#
# COMPACT_ATOMS: atom_id res chain seq x y z
N MET A 1 -61.09 -17.03 -38.98
CA MET A 1 -59.64 -16.78 -39.02
C MET A 1 -59.20 -16.47 -37.59
N HIS A 2 -58.24 -17.23 -37.07
CA HIS A 2 -57.59 -17.09 -35.75
C HIS A 2 -57.09 -15.64 -35.51
N VAL A 3 -56.87 -15.09 -34.31
CA VAL A 3 -56.04 -15.56 -33.18
C VAL A 3 -56.39 -14.77 -31.89
N TYR A 4 -56.19 -15.42 -30.75
CA TYR A 4 -56.36 -15.01 -29.35
C TYR A 4 -55.43 -13.89 -28.84
N GLY A 5 -55.93 -13.10 -27.87
CA GLY A 5 -55.35 -12.80 -26.54
C GLY A 5 -53.94 -12.21 -26.40
N ASN A 6 -53.81 -11.07 -25.72
CA ASN A 6 -53.41 -11.01 -24.29
C ASN A 6 -53.36 -9.53 -23.86
N GLU A 7 -54.38 -9.05 -23.15
CA GLU A 7 -54.32 -7.76 -22.47
C GLU A 7 -53.37 -7.90 -21.27
N GLN A 8 -52.16 -7.34 -21.36
CA GLN A 8 -51.35 -7.18 -20.16
C GLN A 8 -51.98 -6.10 -19.28
N PRO A 9 -52.32 -6.40 -18.02
CA PRO A 9 -52.77 -5.37 -17.09
C PRO A 9 -51.62 -4.36 -16.90
N PRO A 10 -51.91 -3.07 -16.67
CA PRO A 10 -50.89 -2.09 -16.35
C PRO A 10 -50.17 -2.56 -15.08
N VAL A 11 -48.92 -2.98 -15.25
CA VAL A 11 -48.05 -3.36 -14.14
C VAL A 11 -47.91 -2.10 -13.30
N ALA A 12 -48.51 -2.10 -12.11
CA ALA A 12 -48.29 -1.09 -11.10
C ALA A 12 -46.78 -0.86 -11.01
N LEU A 13 -46.34 0.39 -11.17
CA LEU A 13 -45.05 0.83 -10.66
C LEU A 13 -45.06 0.55 -9.16
N LYS A 14 -44.71 -0.69 -8.78
CA LYS A 14 -44.24 -1.00 -7.45
C LYS A 14 -43.16 0.02 -7.20
N ALA A 15 -43.36 0.78 -6.13
CA ALA A 15 -42.47 1.79 -5.59
C ALA A 15 -41.06 1.59 -6.15
N GLN A 16 -40.54 2.57 -6.87
CA GLN A 16 -39.10 2.71 -7.02
C GLN A 16 -38.55 2.79 -5.60
N GLN A 17 -38.27 1.62 -5.01
CA GLN A 17 -37.32 1.48 -3.94
C GLN A 17 -36.12 2.24 -4.46
N LEU A 18 -35.83 3.39 -3.86
CA LEU A 18 -34.51 3.99 -3.84
C LEU A 18 -33.54 2.83 -3.65
N GLN A 19 -32.97 2.32 -4.74
CA GLN A 19 -32.20 1.08 -4.74
C GLN A 19 -30.96 1.38 -3.89
N PRO A 20 -30.83 0.86 -2.67
CA PRO A 20 -29.64 1.13 -1.84
C PRO A 20 -28.37 0.76 -2.63
N TYR A 21 -28.48 -0.28 -3.46
CA TYR A 21 -27.47 -0.73 -4.42
C TYR A 21 -27.02 0.30 -5.48
N ALA A 22 -27.89 1.23 -5.90
CA ALA A 22 -27.50 2.26 -6.86
C ALA A 22 -26.65 3.36 -6.19
N PHE A 23 -27.01 3.73 -4.96
CA PHE A 23 -26.26 4.69 -4.15
C PHE A 23 -24.92 4.13 -3.69
N GLU A 24 -24.90 2.87 -3.23
CA GLU A 24 -23.66 2.17 -2.90
C GLU A 24 -22.69 2.09 -4.10
N ARG A 25 -23.18 1.84 -5.32
CA ARG A 25 -22.33 1.82 -6.51
C ARG A 25 -21.73 3.18 -6.85
N LYS A 26 -22.50 4.26 -6.74
CA LYS A 26 -22.00 5.62 -7.00
C LYS A 26 -20.96 6.03 -5.95
N ALA A 27 -21.24 5.77 -4.68
CA ALA A 27 -20.29 5.99 -3.59
C ALA A 27 -18.98 5.19 -3.79
N LEU A 28 -19.08 3.94 -4.24
CA LEU A 28 -17.91 3.09 -4.50
C LEU A 28 -17.07 3.56 -5.70
N ILE A 29 -17.69 4.23 -6.68
CA ILE A 29 -16.97 4.85 -7.82
C ILE A 29 -16.20 6.08 -7.38
N ASP A 30 -16.78 6.93 -6.53
CA ASP A 30 -16.11 8.13 -6.03
C ASP A 30 -14.99 7.76 -5.04
N ALA A 31 -15.24 6.84 -4.13
CA ALA A 31 -14.22 6.32 -3.22
C ALA A 31 -13.03 5.66 -3.95
N ARG A 32 -13.23 5.13 -5.18
CA ARG A 32 -12.14 4.61 -6.01
C ARG A 32 -11.18 5.70 -6.50
N LYS A 33 -11.64 6.95 -6.62
CA LYS A 33 -10.78 8.11 -6.97
C LYS A 33 -9.88 8.52 -5.80
N GLU A 34 -10.20 8.10 -4.59
CA GLU A 34 -9.43 8.39 -3.37
C GLU A 34 -8.40 7.29 -3.04
N GLN A 35 -8.47 6.13 -3.70
CA GLN A 35 -7.52 5.04 -3.48
C GLN A 35 -6.22 5.26 -4.27
N TYR A 36 -5.10 5.37 -3.56
CA TYR A 36 -3.76 5.50 -4.15
C TYR A 36 -2.90 4.26 -3.89
N PHE A 37 -2.89 3.73 -2.66
CA PHE A 37 -2.06 2.57 -2.27
C PHE A 37 -2.73 1.24 -2.58
N GLY A 38 -4.06 1.16 -2.47
CA GLY A 38 -4.83 -0.06 -2.70
C GLY A 38 -4.78 -0.60 -4.13
N GLN A 39 -4.41 0.22 -5.12
CA GLN A 39 -4.38 -0.16 -6.55
C GLN A 39 -3.37 -1.26 -6.88
N LEU A 40 -2.30 -1.36 -6.08
CA LEU A 40 -1.21 -2.34 -6.28
C LEU A 40 -1.22 -3.46 -5.23
N SER A 41 -2.21 -3.46 -4.33
CA SER A 41 -2.28 -4.46 -3.27
C SER A 41 -2.80 -5.78 -3.79
N ASN A 42 -2.07 -6.86 -3.53
CA ASN A 42 -2.59 -8.20 -3.71
C ASN A 42 -3.56 -8.50 -2.55
N THR A 43 -4.84 -8.73 -2.85
CA THR A 43 -5.86 -8.98 -1.81
C THR A 43 -5.92 -10.47 -1.50
N LYS A 44 -5.69 -10.85 -0.24
CA LYS A 44 -5.92 -12.23 0.22
C LYS A 44 -7.17 -12.28 1.09
N ALA A 45 -8.19 -12.99 0.63
CA ALA A 45 -9.43 -13.17 1.38
C ALA A 45 -9.28 -14.27 2.44
N MET A 46 -9.66 -13.99 3.68
CA MET A 46 -9.81 -15.03 4.69
C MET A 46 -11.12 -15.80 4.51
N PRO A 47 -11.09 -17.15 4.48
CA PRO A 47 -12.31 -17.94 4.52
C PRO A 47 -12.93 -17.92 5.92
N LYS A 48 -14.24 -18.18 5.98
CA LYS A 48 -14.98 -18.29 7.25
C LYS A 48 -14.34 -19.32 8.18
N ASN A 49 -14.50 -19.11 9.48
CA ASN A 49 -14.08 -20.04 10.55
C ASN A 49 -12.57 -20.32 10.62
N SER A 50 -11.73 -19.43 10.09
CA SER A 50 -10.26 -19.59 10.08
C SER A 50 -9.52 -18.78 11.15
N GLY A 51 -10.23 -18.36 12.21
CA GLY A 51 -9.68 -17.49 13.26
C GLY A 51 -9.40 -16.06 12.79
N LYS A 52 -8.66 -15.30 13.61
CA LYS A 52 -8.31 -13.88 13.35
C LYS A 52 -6.87 -13.65 12.90
N THR A 53 -6.04 -14.70 12.92
CA THR A 53 -4.62 -14.60 12.60
C THR A 53 -4.33 -15.46 11.38
N ILE A 54 -3.78 -14.85 10.31
CA ILE A 54 -3.21 -15.61 9.19
C ILE A 54 -1.74 -15.84 9.48
N LYS A 55 -1.30 -17.10 9.39
CA LYS A 55 0.11 -17.45 9.35
C LYS A 55 0.48 -17.88 7.93
N GLN A 56 1.51 -17.28 7.36
CA GLN A 56 2.09 -17.72 6.10
C GLN A 56 3.53 -18.16 6.34
N TYR A 57 3.86 -19.36 5.88
CA TYR A 57 5.24 -19.82 5.87
C TYR A 57 5.96 -19.21 4.68
N HIS A 58 7.06 -18.54 4.96
CA HIS A 58 8.00 -18.11 3.94
C HIS A 58 9.28 -18.94 4.06
N TYR A 59 9.58 -19.71 3.01
CA TYR A 59 10.82 -20.47 2.89
C TYR A 59 11.94 -19.56 2.40
N LEU A 60 13.02 -19.49 3.19
CA LEU A 60 14.22 -18.73 2.84
C LEU A 60 15.16 -19.60 1.98
N PRO A 61 15.76 -19.05 0.92
CA PRO A 61 16.80 -19.75 0.16
C PRO A 61 18.00 -20.11 1.06
N ILE A 62 18.67 -21.22 0.75
CA ILE A 62 19.77 -21.75 1.57
C ILE A 62 20.93 -20.76 1.73
N LEU A 63 21.20 -19.99 0.68
CA LEU A 63 22.28 -19.00 0.61
C LEU A 63 21.84 -17.60 1.05
N ASP A 64 20.59 -17.43 1.49
CA ASP A 64 20.14 -16.15 2.04
C ASP A 64 20.77 -15.92 3.42
N ASP A 65 21.21 -14.69 3.71
CA ASP A 65 21.85 -14.33 4.98
C ASP A 65 20.92 -14.56 6.18
N ARG A 66 19.61 -14.50 5.96
CA ARG A 66 18.59 -14.72 6.99
C ARG A 66 18.39 -16.19 7.31
N ASN A 67 18.96 -17.10 6.52
CA ASN A 67 18.89 -18.54 6.75
C ASN A 67 19.91 -18.98 7.81
N ILE A 68 19.78 -18.44 9.03
CA ILE A 68 20.64 -18.79 10.16
C ILE A 68 20.16 -20.12 10.74
N ASN A 69 20.99 -21.15 10.67
CA ASN A 69 20.69 -22.46 11.23
C ASN A 69 21.72 -22.85 12.31
N ASP A 70 21.27 -23.59 13.32
CA ASP A 70 22.11 -24.07 14.43
C ASP A 70 22.80 -25.41 14.16
N MET A 71 22.68 -25.93 12.94
CA MET A 71 23.15 -27.26 12.59
C MET A 71 24.64 -27.20 12.22
N GLY A 72 25.48 -27.87 13.01
CA GLY A 72 26.92 -27.93 12.78
C GLY A 72 27.31 -28.49 11.39
N LEU A 73 28.41 -27.95 10.85
CA LEU A 73 29.11 -28.29 9.61
C LEU A 73 29.63 -29.73 9.57
N ASP A 74 30.02 -30.26 10.74
CA ASP A 74 30.69 -31.54 10.90
C ASP A 74 30.29 -32.23 12.21
N ALA A 75 30.79 -33.45 12.41
CA ALA A 75 30.59 -34.22 13.65
C ALA A 75 31.28 -33.59 14.88
N ALA A 76 32.13 -32.58 14.69
CA ALA A 76 32.83 -31.84 15.75
C ALA A 76 32.08 -30.57 16.18
N GLY A 77 30.94 -30.25 15.58
CA GLY A 77 30.08 -29.13 15.98
C GLY A 77 30.52 -27.76 15.46
N SER A 78 31.39 -27.70 14.44
CA SER A 78 31.81 -26.45 13.82
C SER A 78 30.59 -25.72 13.20
N LYS A 79 30.45 -24.40 13.32
CA LYS A 79 29.31 -23.62 12.80
C LYS A 79 29.78 -22.56 11.79
N TYR A 80 28.95 -22.23 10.79
CA TYR A 80 29.21 -21.07 9.94
C TYR A 80 29.04 -19.79 10.79
N ALA A 81 30.07 -18.95 10.86
CA ALA A 81 30.05 -17.74 11.69
C ALA A 81 28.95 -16.73 11.30
N ASN A 82 28.45 -16.77 10.06
CA ASN A 82 27.49 -15.80 9.51
C ASN A 82 26.23 -16.46 8.89
N GLY A 83 25.83 -17.64 9.37
CA GLY A 83 24.54 -18.26 9.03
C GLY A 83 24.46 -19.00 7.68
N ASN A 84 24.99 -18.44 6.59
CA ASN A 84 24.98 -19.06 5.25
C ASN A 84 26.39 -19.49 4.76
N LEU A 85 26.42 -20.33 3.71
CA LEU A 85 27.65 -20.94 3.16
C LEU A 85 28.71 -19.92 2.72
N TYR A 86 28.29 -18.74 2.26
CA TYR A 86 29.19 -17.68 1.76
C TYR A 86 29.37 -16.50 2.71
N GLY A 87 28.80 -16.57 3.91
CA GLY A 87 28.90 -15.55 4.95
C GLY A 87 28.52 -14.14 4.50
N SER A 88 27.53 -14.00 3.60
CA SER A 88 27.09 -12.73 2.97
C SER A 88 28.15 -12.02 2.10
N SER A 89 29.31 -12.64 1.88
CA SER A 89 30.37 -12.01 1.09
C SER A 89 30.07 -12.08 -0.41
N LYS A 90 30.21 -10.94 -1.09
CA LYS A 90 30.28 -10.85 -2.57
C LYS A 90 31.73 -10.73 -3.06
N ASP A 91 32.70 -10.83 -2.16
CA ASP A 91 34.12 -10.62 -2.47
C ASP A 91 34.75 -11.88 -3.08
N VAL A 92 35.35 -11.69 -4.26
CA VAL A 92 36.07 -12.73 -5.02
C VAL A 92 37.27 -13.30 -4.26
N GLY A 93 37.84 -12.55 -3.31
CA GLY A 93 38.95 -13.03 -2.48
C GLY A 93 38.55 -14.06 -1.43
N THR A 94 37.29 -14.06 -0.98
CA THR A 94 36.83 -14.85 0.17
C THR A 94 35.91 -16.01 -0.22
N ILE A 95 35.14 -15.87 -1.30
CA ILE A 95 34.20 -16.90 -1.79
C ILE A 95 34.89 -18.21 -2.21
N PRO A 96 36.03 -18.21 -2.94
CA PRO A 96 36.65 -19.46 -3.38
C PRO A 96 37.04 -20.40 -2.23
N SER A 97 37.43 -19.83 -1.08
CA SER A 97 37.76 -20.59 0.14
C SER A 97 36.53 -21.16 0.87
N LYS A 98 35.32 -20.83 0.43
CA LYS A 98 34.04 -21.27 1.02
C LYS A 98 33.26 -22.22 0.09
N PHE A 99 33.84 -22.63 -1.03
CA PHE A 99 33.20 -23.63 -1.88
C PHE A 99 33.15 -25.00 -1.18
N PRO A 100 32.01 -25.71 -1.25
CA PRO A 100 31.83 -27.01 -0.63
C PRO A 100 32.58 -28.08 -1.44
N VAL A 101 33.89 -28.15 -1.26
CA VAL A 101 34.73 -29.18 -1.88
C VAL A 101 34.47 -30.53 -1.21
N LEU A 102 34.51 -31.59 -2.00
CA LEU A 102 34.36 -32.97 -1.53
C LEU A 102 35.74 -33.62 -1.54
N SER A 103 36.11 -34.28 -0.44
CA SER A 103 37.31 -35.11 -0.35
C SER A 103 37.02 -36.55 -0.78
N GLU A 104 38.03 -37.27 -1.25
CA GLU A 104 37.91 -38.69 -1.63
C GLU A 104 37.65 -39.62 -0.43
N THR A 105 37.90 -39.14 0.80
CA THR A 105 37.58 -39.87 2.04
C THR A 105 36.09 -39.73 2.37
N GLY A 106 35.41 -40.85 2.58
CA GLY A 106 33.99 -40.89 2.95
C GLY A 106 33.70 -40.23 4.30
N GLY A 107 32.72 -39.33 4.34
CA GLY A 107 32.28 -38.65 5.55
C GLY A 107 31.09 -37.70 5.27
N LYS A 108 30.34 -37.32 6.31
CA LYS A 108 29.28 -36.31 6.20
C LYS A 108 29.89 -34.91 6.28
N VAL A 109 30.25 -34.34 5.13
CA VAL A 109 30.75 -32.95 4.99
C VAL A 109 29.71 -32.08 4.27
N ASN A 110 29.84 -30.75 4.37
CA ASN A 110 29.00 -29.78 3.65
C ASN A 110 27.49 -29.87 3.99
N ARG A 111 27.16 -30.07 5.27
CA ARG A 111 25.77 -30.01 5.74
C ARG A 111 25.21 -28.58 5.61
N VAL A 112 23.99 -28.47 5.08
CA VAL A 112 23.25 -27.20 4.99
C VAL A 112 21.92 -27.31 5.74
N GLY A 113 21.56 -26.27 6.48
CA GLY A 113 20.26 -26.14 7.13
C GLY A 113 19.29 -25.31 6.29
N VAL A 114 18.00 -25.61 6.41
CA VAL A 114 16.90 -24.79 5.86
C VAL A 114 16.07 -24.28 7.02
N THR A 115 15.73 -22.99 6.98
CA THR A 115 14.83 -22.37 7.96
C THR A 115 13.57 -21.86 7.28
N ARG A 116 12.45 -21.89 8.02
CA ARG A 116 11.19 -21.29 7.61
C ARG A 116 10.87 -20.13 8.53
N ARG A 117 10.44 -19.00 7.97
CA ARG A 117 9.93 -17.87 8.75
C ARG A 117 8.40 -17.93 8.77
N THR A 118 7.82 -17.78 9.95
CA THR A 118 6.37 -17.54 10.10
C THR A 118 6.12 -16.04 10.02
N ILE A 119 5.34 -15.61 9.03
CA ILE A 119 4.83 -14.24 8.95
C ILE A 119 3.38 -14.29 9.42
N GLU A 120 3.05 -13.45 10.39
CA GLU A 120 1.74 -13.43 11.03
C GLU A 120 1.12 -12.03 10.87
N SER A 121 -0.18 -11.99 10.60
CA SER A 121 -0.99 -10.78 10.60
C SER A 121 -2.26 -11.04 11.37
N ASN A 122 -2.69 -10.04 12.14
CA ASN A 122 -3.99 -10.04 12.80
C ASN A 122 -4.99 -9.26 11.96
N LEU A 123 -6.25 -9.70 11.96
CA LEU A 123 -7.36 -8.92 11.43
C LEU A 123 -8.06 -8.17 12.55
N GLU A 124 -8.25 -6.89 12.32
CA GLU A 124 -9.00 -6.00 13.17
C GLU A 124 -10.29 -5.56 12.48
N LYS A 125 -11.29 -5.25 13.29
CA LYS A 125 -12.61 -4.85 12.81
C LYS A 125 -12.83 -3.39 13.17
N PHE A 126 -13.09 -2.60 12.14
CA PHE A 126 -13.36 -1.18 12.26
C PHE A 126 -14.83 -0.90 11.94
N GLY A 127 -15.34 0.19 12.46
CA GLY A 127 -16.67 0.67 12.16
C GLY A 127 -17.03 1.92 12.95
N PHE A 128 -17.93 2.69 12.38
CA PHE A 128 -18.50 3.90 12.96
C PHE A 128 -19.95 4.05 12.50
N TYR A 129 -20.70 4.90 13.18
CA TYR A 129 -22.11 5.14 12.89
C TYR A 129 -22.46 6.62 13.08
N THR A 130 -23.53 7.04 12.43
CA THR A 130 -24.20 8.31 12.67
C THR A 130 -25.70 8.06 12.81
N ASP A 131 -26.31 8.79 13.72
CA ASP A 131 -27.74 8.83 13.95
C ASP A 131 -28.41 9.93 13.11
N PHE A 132 -29.70 9.79 12.87
CA PHE A 132 -30.54 10.79 12.24
C PHE A 132 -31.97 10.67 12.78
N SER A 133 -32.69 11.78 12.92
CA SER A 133 -34.09 11.73 13.35
C SER A 133 -35.06 11.65 12.16
N THR A 134 -36.21 11.03 12.40
CA THR A 134 -37.34 10.96 11.46
C THR A 134 -37.90 12.36 11.17
N ASP A 135 -37.98 13.21 12.19
CA ASP A 135 -38.39 14.61 12.04
C ASP A 135 -37.44 15.40 11.15
N LEU A 136 -36.13 15.22 11.32
CA LEU A 136 -35.14 15.89 10.46
C LEU A 136 -35.29 15.41 9.01
N LEU A 137 -35.49 14.11 8.79
CA LEU A 137 -35.76 13.58 7.46
C LEU A 137 -37.02 14.18 6.81
N ALA A 138 -38.07 14.42 7.60
CA ALA A 138 -39.35 14.89 7.09
C ALA A 138 -39.43 16.42 6.95
N MET A 139 -38.65 17.17 7.73
CA MET A 139 -38.68 18.63 7.78
C MET A 139 -37.54 19.30 7.02
N ASP A 140 -36.49 18.57 6.66
CA ASP A 140 -35.39 19.11 5.86
C ASP A 140 -35.79 19.27 4.38
N SER A 141 -35.23 20.30 3.76
CA SER A 141 -35.42 20.64 2.35
C SER A 141 -34.61 19.74 1.39
N ASP A 142 -33.63 18.99 1.91
CA ASP A 142 -32.82 18.06 1.13
C ASP A 142 -33.47 16.66 1.03
N ALA A 143 -34.03 16.35 -0.13
CA ALA A 143 -34.63 15.05 -0.42
C ALA A 143 -33.62 13.88 -0.52
N GLU A 144 -32.31 14.17 -0.65
CA GLU A 144 -31.24 13.17 -0.83
C GLU A 144 -30.36 12.99 0.42
N LEU A 145 -30.73 13.57 1.57
CA LEU A 145 -29.96 13.56 2.82
C LEU A 145 -29.44 12.16 3.22
N LEU A 146 -30.29 11.13 3.12
CA LEU A 146 -29.89 9.75 3.45
C LEU A 146 -28.84 9.18 2.49
N SER A 147 -28.92 9.55 1.21
CA SER A 147 -27.94 9.16 0.21
C SER A 147 -26.61 9.90 0.42
N HIS A 148 -26.67 11.16 0.87
CA HIS A 148 -25.49 11.92 1.25
C HIS A 148 -24.78 11.28 2.44
N ILE A 149 -25.52 11.01 3.53
CA ILE A 149 -24.97 10.35 4.72
C ILE A 149 -24.32 9.01 4.37
N THR A 150 -25.00 8.15 3.60
CA THR A 150 -24.44 6.84 3.25
C THR A 150 -23.23 6.94 2.33
N ARG A 151 -23.15 7.96 1.46
CA ARG A 151 -21.97 8.24 0.63
C ARG A 151 -20.79 8.72 1.48
N GLU A 152 -21.00 9.71 2.35
CA GLU A 152 -19.91 10.23 3.18
C GLU A 152 -19.37 9.17 4.15
N LEU A 153 -20.24 8.33 4.72
CA LEU A 153 -19.80 7.19 5.54
C LEU A 153 -18.93 6.20 4.73
N MET A 154 -19.24 5.99 3.46
CA MET A 154 -18.48 5.09 2.59
C MET A 154 -17.12 5.70 2.21
N ASN A 155 -17.10 6.98 1.82
CA ASN A 155 -15.87 7.70 1.48
C ASN A 155 -14.92 7.74 2.68
N ALA A 156 -15.41 8.16 3.85
CA ALA A 156 -14.63 8.17 5.09
C ALA A 156 -14.07 6.79 5.45
N ALA A 157 -14.83 5.70 5.23
CA ALA A 157 -14.34 4.35 5.50
C ALA A 157 -13.23 3.92 4.53
N VAL A 158 -13.26 4.39 3.28
CA VAL A 158 -12.21 4.13 2.29
C VAL A 158 -10.95 4.96 2.58
N GLU A 159 -11.09 6.24 2.92
CA GLU A 159 -9.97 7.08 3.35
C GLU A 159 -9.25 6.50 4.57
N ILE A 160 -10.00 6.12 5.61
CA ILE A 160 -9.43 5.48 6.82
C ILE A 160 -8.70 4.18 6.45
N GLN A 161 -9.22 3.39 5.49
CA GLN A 161 -8.55 2.17 5.07
C GLN A 161 -7.22 2.46 4.35
N GLU A 162 -7.19 3.46 3.46
CA GLU A 162 -5.97 3.88 2.77
C GLU A 162 -4.93 4.45 3.75
N ASP A 163 -5.38 5.22 4.75
CA ASP A 163 -4.52 5.74 5.83
C ASP A 163 -3.89 4.63 6.68
N LEU A 164 -4.69 3.63 7.06
CA LEU A 164 -4.19 2.45 7.78
C LEU A 164 -3.14 1.71 6.93
N LEU A 165 -3.43 1.51 5.64
CA LEU A 165 -2.49 0.89 4.71
C LEU A 165 -1.21 1.69 4.57
N GLN A 166 -1.31 3.02 4.45
CA GLN A 166 -0.14 3.87 4.37
C GLN A 166 0.71 3.76 5.63
N LYS A 167 0.09 3.87 6.81
CA LYS A 167 0.79 3.75 8.10
C LYS A 167 1.54 2.43 8.21
N ASP A 168 0.91 1.33 7.84
CA ASP A 168 1.51 0.02 7.91
C ASP A 168 2.65 -0.15 6.89
N LEU A 169 2.51 0.38 5.67
CA LEU A 169 3.59 0.40 4.69
C LEU A 169 4.80 1.22 5.15
N LEU A 170 4.58 2.38 5.77
CA LEU A 170 5.66 3.23 6.29
C LEU A 170 6.39 2.54 7.46
N ASN A 171 5.68 1.80 8.30
CA ASN A 171 6.28 1.06 9.41
C ASN A 171 6.95 -0.26 8.98
N ALA A 172 6.46 -0.90 7.91
CA ALA A 172 6.95 -2.17 7.43
C ALA A 172 8.12 -2.06 6.43
N ALA A 173 8.57 -0.85 6.11
CA ALA A 173 9.71 -0.61 5.23
C ALA A 173 10.98 -1.29 5.76
N GLY A 174 11.50 -2.28 5.03
CA GLY A 174 12.70 -3.03 5.39
C GLY A 174 13.99 -2.42 4.86
N THR A 175 13.91 -1.62 3.79
CA THR A 175 15.06 -0.92 3.20
C THR A 175 14.90 0.58 3.41
N VAL A 176 15.44 1.09 4.52
CA VAL A 176 15.34 2.51 4.89
C VAL A 176 16.65 3.24 4.58
N ARG A 177 16.54 4.38 3.91
CA ARG A 177 17.62 5.34 3.69
C ARG A 177 17.23 6.72 4.16
N TYR A 178 18.26 7.50 4.47
CA TYR A 178 18.15 8.91 4.76
C TYR A 178 18.86 9.68 3.65
N ALA A 179 18.28 10.78 3.20
CA ALA A 179 18.93 11.65 2.24
C ALA A 179 20.15 12.35 2.86
N GLY A 180 21.13 12.71 2.02
CA GLY A 180 22.35 13.38 2.47
C GLY A 180 23.22 12.52 3.38
N THR A 181 23.71 13.11 4.47
CA THR A 181 24.61 12.45 5.44
C THR A 181 23.91 11.97 6.71
N ALA A 182 22.58 12.12 6.77
CA ALA A 182 21.81 11.69 7.93
C ALA A 182 21.85 10.17 8.12
N THR A 183 21.76 9.73 9.37
CA THR A 183 21.75 8.29 9.73
C THR A 183 20.51 7.89 10.51
N ASN A 184 19.77 8.87 11.00
CA ASN A 184 18.50 8.71 11.70
C ASN A 184 17.62 9.95 11.46
N ASN A 185 16.35 9.88 11.88
CA ASN A 185 15.39 10.98 11.69
C ASN A 185 15.89 12.30 12.32
N ASP A 186 16.42 12.25 13.55
CA ASP A 186 16.81 13.45 14.30
C ASP A 186 18.02 14.19 13.67
N THR A 187 18.78 13.51 12.81
CA THR A 187 19.91 14.09 12.07
C THR A 187 19.55 14.67 10.71
N LEU A 188 18.28 14.63 10.30
CA LEU A 188 17.84 15.22 9.03
C LEU A 188 17.77 16.74 9.12
N ASP A 189 18.62 17.41 8.35
CA ASP A 189 18.78 18.86 8.30
C ASP A 189 18.39 19.45 6.94
N GLU A 190 18.70 20.73 6.72
CA GLU A 190 18.48 21.45 5.46
C GLU A 190 19.28 20.90 4.27
N THR A 191 20.36 20.15 4.51
CA THR A 191 21.15 19.52 3.43
C THR A 191 20.58 18.17 3.01
N SER A 192 19.67 17.61 3.80
CA SER A 192 19.08 16.29 3.63
C SER A 192 17.91 16.27 2.63
N VAL A 193 18.08 16.98 1.51
CA VAL A 193 17.14 17.05 0.39
C VAL A 193 17.30 15.82 -0.50
N LEU A 194 16.19 15.32 -1.05
CA LEU A 194 16.21 14.20 -1.99
C LEU A 194 17.02 14.52 -3.24
N THR A 195 18.03 13.71 -3.55
CA THR A 195 18.85 13.85 -4.77
C THR A 195 18.69 12.67 -5.73
N TYR A 196 19.07 12.86 -7.00
CA TYR A 196 19.08 11.78 -7.99
C TYR A 196 19.98 10.61 -7.58
N ASN A 197 21.10 10.89 -6.90
CA ASN A 197 22.00 9.86 -6.39
C ASN A 197 21.35 8.99 -5.30
N ASP A 198 20.51 9.57 -4.44
CA ASP A 198 19.78 8.81 -3.42
C ASP A 198 18.79 7.82 -4.06
N LEU A 199 18.11 8.24 -5.13
CA LEU A 199 17.23 7.39 -5.92
C LEU A 199 18.01 6.25 -6.60
N MET A 200 19.15 6.54 -7.22
CA MET A 200 19.99 5.51 -7.84
C MET A 200 20.48 4.48 -6.83
N ARG A 201 20.95 4.95 -5.67
CA ARG A 201 21.37 4.07 -4.58
C ARG A 201 20.21 3.18 -4.14
N LEU A 202 19.01 3.75 -3.92
CA LEU A 202 17.83 2.95 -3.56
C LEU A 202 17.50 1.89 -4.60
N THR A 203 17.57 2.21 -5.89
CA THR A 203 17.39 1.24 -6.97
C THR A 203 18.38 0.08 -6.86
N ILE A 204 19.66 0.37 -6.57
CA ILE A 204 20.70 -0.66 -6.40
C ILE A 204 20.40 -1.57 -5.20
N ASP A 205 19.97 -1.01 -4.07
CA ASP A 205 19.60 -1.81 -2.89
C ASP A 205 18.41 -2.73 -3.17
N LEU A 206 17.38 -2.21 -3.84
CA LEU A 206 16.21 -2.99 -4.23
C LEU A 206 16.56 -4.06 -5.27
N ASP A 207 17.49 -3.79 -6.18
CA ASP A 207 17.99 -4.76 -7.15
C ASP A 207 18.81 -5.86 -6.46
N ASN A 208 19.63 -5.49 -5.48
CA ASN A 208 20.35 -6.45 -4.63
C ASN A 208 19.39 -7.34 -3.82
N ALA A 209 18.26 -6.79 -3.37
CA ALA A 209 17.18 -7.53 -2.72
C ALA A 209 16.29 -8.34 -3.70
N ARG A 210 16.62 -8.32 -5.01
CA ARG A 210 15.86 -9.00 -6.08
C ARG A 210 14.39 -8.58 -6.14
N CYS A 211 14.10 -7.33 -5.80
CA CYS A 211 12.75 -6.78 -5.89
C CYS A 211 12.31 -6.75 -7.38
N PRO A 212 11.10 -7.19 -7.73
CA PRO A 212 10.62 -7.11 -9.11
C PRO A 212 10.47 -5.65 -9.57
N LYS A 213 10.81 -5.37 -10.83
CA LYS A 213 10.64 -4.04 -11.48
C LYS A 213 9.34 -3.92 -12.28
N GLN A 214 8.49 -4.94 -12.26
CA GLN A 214 7.28 -4.97 -13.07
C GLN A 214 6.05 -4.84 -12.17
N THR A 215 5.26 -3.80 -12.42
CA THR A 215 3.82 -3.87 -12.19
C THR A 215 3.20 -4.44 -13.46
N THR A 216 2.21 -5.33 -13.33
CA THR A 216 1.50 -5.97 -14.44
C THR A 216 0.72 -4.94 -15.26
N ILE A 217 1.40 -4.14 -16.08
CA ILE A 217 0.79 -3.24 -17.06
C ILE A 217 1.35 -3.66 -18.41
N ILE A 218 0.60 -4.55 -19.06
CA ILE A 218 0.86 -4.94 -20.44
C ILE A 218 0.21 -3.89 -21.33
N THR A 219 1.01 -3.17 -22.11
CA THR A 219 0.50 -2.41 -23.26
C THR A 219 1.37 -2.69 -24.47
N GLY A 220 1.11 -3.82 -25.12
CA GLY A 220 1.38 -3.95 -26.55
C GLY A 220 0.34 -3.13 -27.29
N THR A 221 0.70 -1.93 -27.73
CA THR A 221 -0.16 -1.10 -28.56
C THR A 221 0.43 -1.03 -29.97
N ARG A 222 -0.41 -0.86 -30.99
CA ARG A 222 0.02 -0.67 -32.39
C ARG A 222 0.30 0.81 -32.72
N LEU A 223 0.55 1.64 -31.70
CA LEU A 223 0.64 3.09 -31.85
C LEU A 223 2.06 3.50 -32.31
N ILE A 224 2.11 4.42 -33.27
CA ILE A 224 3.31 4.85 -34.02
C ILE A 224 4.17 5.91 -33.29
N ASP A 225 3.96 6.14 -31.99
CA ASP A 225 4.71 7.13 -31.19
C ASP A 225 4.79 6.78 -29.69
N THR A 226 4.88 5.49 -29.34
CA THR A 226 5.08 5.09 -27.94
C THR A 226 6.57 5.16 -27.58
N LYS A 227 6.95 6.03 -26.65
CA LYS A 227 8.29 6.01 -26.07
C LYS A 227 8.43 4.83 -25.11
N THR A 228 9.42 3.98 -25.35
CA THR A 228 9.77 2.86 -24.47
C THR A 228 10.39 3.39 -23.18
N ILE A 229 9.70 3.19 -22.05
CA ILE A 229 10.25 3.42 -20.71
C ILE A 229 10.76 2.08 -20.16
N PRO A 230 11.94 2.02 -19.51
CA PRO A 230 12.40 0.83 -18.83
C PRO A 230 11.45 0.40 -17.71
N SER A 231 11.39 -0.90 -17.40
CA SER A 231 10.59 -1.43 -16.28
C SER A 231 10.93 -0.70 -14.97
N CYS A 232 9.89 -0.23 -14.28
CA CYS A 232 9.99 0.72 -13.18
C CYS A 232 9.13 0.30 -11.98
N ARG A 233 9.57 0.65 -10.77
CA ARG A 233 8.83 0.44 -9.51
C ARG A 233 7.95 1.66 -9.21
N VAL A 234 6.91 1.51 -8.41
CA VAL A 234 6.04 2.63 -8.04
C VAL A 234 6.52 3.24 -6.73
N ALA A 235 6.66 4.56 -6.74
CA ALA A 235 7.01 5.40 -5.62
C ALA A 235 5.85 6.33 -5.28
N TYR A 236 5.55 6.48 -4.00
CA TYR A 236 4.53 7.37 -3.45
C TYR A 236 5.20 8.52 -2.72
N VAL A 237 4.75 9.74 -2.98
CA VAL A 237 5.28 10.98 -2.40
C VAL A 237 4.15 11.94 -2.03
N GLY A 238 4.39 12.80 -1.04
CA GLY A 238 3.51 13.91 -0.71
C GLY A 238 3.64 15.05 -1.70
N SER A 239 2.62 15.90 -1.76
CA SER A 239 2.61 17.09 -2.63
C SER A 239 3.77 18.06 -2.35
N GLU A 240 4.28 18.08 -1.12
CA GLU A 240 5.39 18.94 -0.69
C GLU A 240 6.74 18.59 -1.37
N LEU A 241 6.88 17.39 -1.91
CA LEU A 241 8.10 16.98 -2.63
C LEU A 241 8.09 17.38 -4.11
N ILE A 242 6.97 17.85 -4.67
CA ILE A 242 6.86 18.23 -6.09
C ILE A 242 7.94 19.23 -6.51
N PRO A 243 8.19 20.35 -5.79
CA PRO A 243 9.22 21.31 -6.20
C PRO A 243 10.62 20.70 -6.23
N THR A 244 10.89 19.76 -5.32
CA THR A 244 12.18 19.06 -5.25
C THR A 244 12.35 18.10 -6.43
N LEU A 245 11.26 17.45 -6.87
CA LEU A 245 11.26 16.54 -8.01
C LEU A 245 11.35 17.28 -9.35
N GLU A 246 10.70 18.43 -9.49
CA GLU A 246 10.78 19.28 -10.70
C GLU A 246 12.18 19.88 -10.87
N ALA A 247 12.83 20.29 -9.78
CA ALA A 247 14.17 20.86 -9.80
C ALA A 247 15.29 19.82 -9.90
N MET A 248 14.97 18.52 -9.93
CA MET A 248 15.98 17.45 -9.91
C MET A 248 16.66 17.28 -11.27
N GLU A 249 18.00 17.26 -11.26
CA GLU A 249 18.83 17.00 -12.44
C GLU A 249 19.43 15.58 -12.42
N ASP A 250 19.61 14.99 -13.60
CA ASP A 250 20.29 13.71 -13.80
C ASP A 250 21.82 13.86 -13.75
N LEU A 251 22.56 12.75 -13.86
CA LEU A 251 24.03 12.77 -13.88
C LEU A 251 24.65 13.52 -15.09
N HIS A 252 23.83 13.95 -16.04
CA HIS A 252 24.23 14.70 -17.23
C HIS A 252 23.73 16.15 -17.20
N ASN A 253 23.27 16.65 -16.04
CA ASN A 253 22.71 18.00 -15.86
C ASN A 253 21.48 18.28 -16.74
N ARG A 254 20.65 17.26 -16.98
CA ARG A 254 19.35 17.40 -17.66
C ARG A 254 18.23 17.18 -16.63
N PRO A 255 17.03 17.74 -16.86
CA PRO A 255 15.88 17.46 -15.99
C PRO A 255 15.66 15.95 -15.87
N ALA A 256 15.64 15.44 -14.63
CA ALA A 256 15.50 14.01 -14.35
C ALA A 256 14.05 13.53 -14.46
N LEU A 257 13.09 14.44 -14.25
CA LEU A 257 11.67 14.18 -14.36
C LEU A 257 11.21 14.13 -15.81
N VAL A 258 10.62 13.00 -16.18
CA VAL A 258 9.83 12.86 -17.40
C VAL A 258 8.36 12.90 -17.01
N PRO A 259 7.61 13.97 -17.33
CA PRO A 259 6.19 14.07 -17.03
C PRO A 259 5.35 13.02 -17.76
N VAL A 260 4.24 12.62 -17.16
CA VAL A 260 3.29 11.63 -17.72
C VAL A 260 2.87 11.95 -19.15
N GLN A 261 2.64 13.23 -19.47
CA GLN A 261 2.17 13.65 -20.80
C GLN A 261 3.15 13.28 -21.93
N GLN A 262 4.43 13.10 -21.60
CA GLN A 262 5.45 12.76 -22.59
C GLN A 262 5.46 11.28 -22.98
N TYR A 263 4.77 10.41 -22.24
CA TYR A 263 4.82 8.96 -22.46
C TYR A 263 3.49 8.21 -22.32
N ALA A 264 2.44 8.80 -21.75
CA ALA A 264 1.17 8.12 -21.47
C ALA A 264 0.28 7.93 -22.70
N ALA A 265 0.85 7.85 -23.91
CA ALA A 265 0.10 7.71 -25.16
C ALA A 265 -0.71 6.39 -25.18
N GLY A 266 -2.01 6.49 -24.85
CA GLY A 266 -2.97 5.38 -24.95
C GLY A 266 -2.88 4.31 -23.87
N THR A 267 -2.22 4.58 -22.74
CA THR A 267 -2.08 3.63 -21.62
C THR A 267 -2.87 4.07 -20.39
N THR A 268 -3.39 3.12 -19.61
CA THR A 268 -3.98 3.42 -18.29
C THR A 268 -2.88 3.84 -17.31
N VAL A 269 -2.87 5.12 -16.93
CA VAL A 269 -1.99 5.68 -15.90
C VAL A 269 -2.51 5.34 -14.50
N LEU A 270 -1.61 5.31 -13.51
CA LEU A 270 -2.02 5.21 -12.11
C LEU A 270 -2.72 6.51 -11.69
N ASN A 271 -3.66 6.41 -10.75
CA ASN A 271 -4.29 7.61 -10.20
C ASN A 271 -3.23 8.43 -9.44
N GLY A 272 -3.17 9.73 -9.71
CA GLY A 272 -2.12 10.61 -9.14
C GLY A 272 -0.72 10.42 -9.72
N GLU A 273 -0.55 9.69 -10.84
CA GLU A 273 0.75 9.57 -11.50
C GLU A 273 1.22 10.94 -12.00
N TYR A 274 2.42 11.34 -11.58
CA TYR A 274 3.01 12.64 -11.88
C TYR A 274 4.14 12.54 -12.92
N GLY A 275 4.93 11.47 -12.88
CA GLY A 275 5.94 11.19 -13.89
C GLY A 275 6.86 10.04 -13.53
N THR A 276 7.97 9.92 -14.25
CA THR A 276 9.02 8.92 -13.96
C THR A 276 10.38 9.57 -13.74
N ILE A 277 11.13 9.03 -12.76
CA ILE A 277 12.51 9.44 -12.41
C ILE A 277 13.33 8.19 -12.04
N ALA A 278 14.55 8.05 -12.56
CA ALA A 278 15.53 7.04 -12.12
C ALA A 278 15.03 5.57 -12.03
N GLY A 279 14.04 5.19 -12.86
CA GLY A 279 13.42 3.87 -12.83
C GLY A 279 12.27 3.71 -11.81
N PHE A 280 11.74 4.82 -11.32
CA PHE A 280 10.52 4.90 -10.50
C PHE A 280 9.40 5.62 -11.24
N ARG A 281 8.16 5.19 -11.06
CA ARG A 281 6.95 5.97 -11.36
C ARG A 281 6.49 6.65 -10.09
N ILE A 282 6.31 7.95 -10.15
CA ILE A 282 5.97 8.78 -9.00
C ILE A 282 4.47 8.99 -9.01
N VAL A 283 3.82 8.57 -7.93
CA VAL A 283 2.43 8.85 -7.60
C VAL A 283 2.41 9.87 -6.47
N VAL A 284 1.75 11.00 -6.73
CA VAL A 284 1.55 12.03 -5.72
C VAL A 284 0.28 11.72 -4.95
N VAL A 285 0.41 11.55 -3.64
CA VAL A 285 -0.70 11.36 -2.72
C VAL A 285 -0.92 12.68 -1.98
N PRO A 286 -2.10 13.33 -2.12
CA PRO A 286 -2.37 14.62 -1.49
C PRO A 286 -2.20 14.61 0.03
N GLU A 287 -2.67 13.56 0.70
CA GLU A 287 -2.65 13.43 2.17
C GLU A 287 -1.58 12.46 2.66
N MET A 288 -0.38 12.50 2.07
CA MET A 288 0.69 11.61 2.52
C MET A 288 1.13 11.95 3.96
N MET A 289 0.93 11.01 4.89
CA MET A 289 1.48 11.08 6.25
C MET A 289 2.99 11.39 6.28
N LYS A 290 3.37 12.30 7.18
CA LYS A 290 4.75 12.74 7.43
C LYS A 290 5.09 12.70 8.91
N TRP A 291 6.39 12.66 9.24
CA TRP A 291 6.83 12.83 10.62
C TRP A 291 7.13 14.30 10.91
N ALA A 292 6.11 15.01 11.39
CA ALA A 292 6.23 16.44 11.72
C ALA A 292 7.19 16.68 12.91
N GLY A 293 8.10 17.64 12.77
CA GLY A 293 9.04 18.04 13.82
C GLY A 293 9.92 16.91 14.37
N ARG A 294 10.35 15.97 13.51
CA ARG A 294 11.22 14.83 13.87
C ARG A 294 12.62 14.94 13.30
N GLY A 295 12.91 15.98 12.52
CA GLY A 295 14.24 16.29 12.01
C GLY A 295 15.13 16.97 13.04
N ALA A 296 16.29 17.43 12.57
CA ALA A 296 17.18 18.31 13.30
C ALA A 296 16.50 19.63 13.65
N THR A 297 17.11 20.36 14.59
CA THR A 297 16.66 21.71 14.97
C THR A 297 16.69 22.62 13.75
N GLY A 298 15.54 23.23 13.45
CA GLY A 298 15.33 24.01 12.24
C GLY A 298 14.07 24.86 12.36
N LEU A 299 14.13 26.07 11.82
CA LEU A 299 12.98 26.98 11.80
C LEU A 299 12.31 26.95 10.43
N ARG A 300 11.01 27.23 10.42
CA ARG A 300 10.24 27.34 9.18
C ARG A 300 10.68 28.59 8.45
N GLY A 301 11.29 28.42 7.28
CA GLY A 301 11.82 29.48 6.43
C GLY A 301 11.89 29.01 5.00
N THR A 302 13.00 28.36 4.65
CA THR A 302 13.21 27.73 3.33
C THR A 302 12.70 26.28 3.28
N PHE A 303 12.44 25.67 4.45
CA PHE A 303 12.02 24.28 4.59
C PHE A 303 10.80 24.18 5.50
N TYR A 304 10.06 23.08 5.35
CA TYR A 304 8.97 22.72 6.25
C TYR A 304 9.52 22.34 7.64
N ALA A 305 8.99 22.98 8.68
CA ALA A 305 9.37 22.73 10.06
C ALA A 305 8.17 22.92 11.01
N THR A 306 8.11 22.07 12.04
CA THR A 306 7.08 22.08 13.08
C THR A 306 7.74 22.03 14.45
N GLY A 307 7.36 22.93 15.36
CA GLY A 307 7.90 22.94 16.73
C GLY A 307 9.41 23.18 16.82
N GLY A 308 10.00 23.94 15.88
CA GLY A 308 11.43 24.24 15.87
C GLY A 308 12.33 23.10 15.38
N LYS A 309 11.75 22.10 14.71
CA LYS A 309 12.47 21.00 14.05
C LYS A 309 11.94 20.79 12.64
N PHE A 310 12.80 20.32 11.73
CA PHE A 310 12.38 20.02 10.36
C PHE A 310 11.35 18.88 10.31
N ASP A 311 10.44 18.96 9.35
CA ASP A 311 9.50 17.89 9.03
C ASP A 311 10.20 16.85 8.14
N VAL A 312 9.94 15.56 8.40
CA VAL A 312 10.52 14.46 7.64
C VAL A 312 9.48 13.87 6.69
N PHE A 313 9.79 13.88 5.40
CA PHE A 313 8.92 13.41 4.34
C PHE A 313 9.36 12.03 3.82
N PRO A 314 8.42 11.10 3.64
CA PRO A 314 8.68 9.80 3.04
C PRO A 314 8.69 9.87 1.50
N PHE A 315 9.69 9.24 0.89
CA PHE A 315 9.64 8.76 -0.49
C PHE A 315 9.53 7.24 -0.42
N LEU A 316 8.30 6.72 -0.55
CA LEU A 316 7.98 5.31 -0.31
C LEU A 316 7.94 4.55 -1.62
N VAL A 317 8.78 3.52 -1.77
CA VAL A 317 8.78 2.63 -2.93
C VAL A 317 8.20 1.28 -2.55
N VAL A 318 7.23 0.82 -3.35
CA VAL A 318 6.56 -0.46 -3.13
C VAL A 318 6.86 -1.41 -4.28
N GLY A 319 7.53 -2.52 -3.97
CA GLY A 319 7.72 -3.63 -4.90
C GLY A 319 6.45 -4.47 -5.08
N GLY A 320 6.29 -5.09 -6.24
CA GLY A 320 5.21 -6.07 -6.48
C GLY A 320 5.29 -7.24 -5.49
N ASP A 321 4.14 -7.71 -5.00
CA ASP A 321 4.01 -8.79 -4.00
C ASP A 321 4.80 -8.58 -2.70
N SER A 322 5.16 -7.33 -2.37
CA SER A 322 5.86 -7.00 -1.13
C SER A 322 4.96 -7.09 0.10
N PHE A 323 3.65 -6.84 -0.07
CA PHE A 323 2.64 -6.90 0.97
C PHE A 323 1.31 -7.44 0.43
N VAL A 324 0.43 -7.81 1.35
CA VAL A 324 -0.94 -8.25 1.07
C VAL A 324 -1.88 -7.50 2.01
N ASP A 325 -2.91 -6.87 1.43
CA ASP A 325 -4.09 -6.41 2.17
C ASP A 325 -5.02 -7.61 2.41
N ILE A 326 -5.38 -7.83 3.67
CA ILE A 326 -6.20 -8.94 4.09
C ILE A 326 -7.60 -8.43 4.40
N GLY A 327 -8.51 -8.71 3.47
CA GLY A 327 -9.95 -8.55 3.69
C GLY A 327 -10.59 -9.82 4.25
N PHE A 328 -11.68 -9.66 4.99
CA PHE A 328 -12.57 -10.77 5.33
C PHE A 328 -13.77 -10.79 4.38
N GLN A 329 -13.82 -11.78 3.49
CA GLN A 329 -14.89 -11.90 2.52
C GLN A 329 -15.88 -12.98 2.95
N THR A 330 -17.13 -12.59 3.21
CA THR A 330 -18.13 -13.50 3.78
C THR A 330 -18.87 -14.33 2.72
N ASP A 331 -18.81 -13.97 1.43
CA ASP A 331 -19.60 -14.68 0.40
C ASP A 331 -19.06 -14.57 -1.05
N GLY A 332 -17.78 -14.22 -1.25
CA GLY A 332 -17.18 -14.11 -2.60
C GLY A 332 -17.77 -13.04 -3.53
N LYS A 333 -18.91 -12.42 -3.18
CA LYS A 333 -19.66 -11.42 -3.95
C LYS A 333 -19.92 -10.11 -3.21
N SER A 334 -19.72 -10.08 -1.90
CA SER A 334 -20.00 -8.90 -1.06
C SER A 334 -18.83 -7.93 -1.03
N ASN A 335 -19.13 -6.63 -1.05
CA ASN A 335 -18.18 -5.54 -0.85
C ASN A 335 -17.43 -5.68 0.49
N LYS A 336 -16.17 -5.22 0.56
CA LYS A 336 -15.35 -5.22 1.79
C LYS A 336 -16.03 -4.47 2.95
N PHE A 337 -16.82 -3.45 2.60
CA PHE A 337 -17.60 -2.63 3.52
C PHE A 337 -19.03 -3.16 3.65
N LYS A 338 -19.50 -3.32 4.89
CA LYS A 338 -20.89 -3.66 5.18
C LYS A 338 -21.58 -2.45 5.82
N THR A 339 -22.46 -1.82 5.04
CA THR A 339 -23.32 -0.74 5.49
C THR A 339 -24.66 -1.30 5.96
N ILE A 340 -25.18 -0.77 7.07
CA ILE A 340 -26.53 -1.02 7.55
C ILE A 340 -27.17 0.34 7.78
N MET A 341 -28.32 0.55 7.14
CA MET A 341 -29.16 1.71 7.35
C MET A 341 -30.52 1.24 7.84
N LYS A 342 -30.98 1.82 8.94
CA LYS A 342 -32.30 1.56 9.52
C LYS A 342 -32.97 2.87 9.89
N LYS A 343 -34.24 3.01 9.51
CA LYS A 343 -35.07 4.14 9.93
C LYS A 343 -35.57 3.91 11.35
N GLY A 344 -35.92 5.00 12.04
CA GLY A 344 -36.32 4.92 13.44
C GLY A 344 -37.58 4.08 13.68
N ASP A 345 -38.54 4.07 12.75
CA ASP A 345 -39.75 3.23 12.80
C ASP A 345 -39.45 1.73 12.94
N GLU A 346 -38.30 1.26 12.44
CA GLU A 346 -37.86 -0.13 12.50
C GLU A 346 -37.06 -0.46 13.78
N LEU A 347 -36.86 0.52 14.66
CA LEU A 347 -35.96 0.50 15.81
C LEU A 347 -36.66 0.88 17.13
N ALA A 348 -37.99 0.89 17.15
CA ALA A 348 -38.74 1.16 18.38
C ALA A 348 -38.37 0.15 19.48
N ASP A 349 -37.77 0.64 20.56
CA ASP A 349 -37.36 -0.14 21.73
C ASP A 349 -37.46 0.68 23.02
N MET A 350 -37.06 0.14 24.17
CA MET A 350 -37.16 0.85 25.46
C MET A 350 -36.32 2.15 25.51
N ASN A 351 -35.25 2.25 24.71
CA ASN A 351 -34.37 3.42 24.64
C ASN A 351 -34.76 4.39 23.51
N ASN A 352 -35.53 3.93 22.53
CA ASN A 352 -36.15 4.70 21.46
C ASN A 352 -37.66 4.37 21.36
N PRO A 353 -38.46 4.70 22.38
CA PRO A 353 -39.85 4.21 22.51
C PRO A 353 -40.79 4.73 21.41
N TYR A 354 -40.44 5.86 20.80
CA TYR A 354 -41.23 6.50 19.75
C TYR A 354 -40.73 6.18 18.34
N GLY A 355 -39.56 5.54 18.20
CA GLY A 355 -38.99 5.25 16.88
C GLY A 355 -38.52 6.50 16.14
N ASP A 356 -38.21 7.60 16.83
CA ASP A 356 -37.89 8.87 16.18
C ASP A 356 -36.42 8.96 15.73
N VAL A 357 -35.56 8.05 16.19
CA VAL A 357 -34.13 8.02 15.85
C VAL A 357 -33.77 6.78 15.02
N GLY A 358 -33.25 6.99 13.82
CA GLY A 358 -32.63 5.99 12.95
C GLY A 358 -31.09 6.06 12.99
N PHE A 359 -30.43 5.09 12.36
CA PHE A 359 -28.97 5.13 12.21
C PHE A 359 -28.51 4.60 10.85
N SER A 360 -27.35 5.11 10.43
CA SER A 360 -26.55 4.53 9.36
C SER A 360 -25.18 4.16 9.93
N SER A 361 -24.75 2.93 9.67
CA SER A 361 -23.51 2.38 10.21
C SER A 361 -22.73 1.65 9.13
N ILE A 362 -21.41 1.74 9.22
CA ILE A 362 -20.49 1.04 8.32
C ILE A 362 -19.48 0.25 9.14
N LYS A 363 -19.17 -0.96 8.68
CA LYS A 363 -18.13 -1.80 9.29
C LYS A 363 -17.34 -2.55 8.23
N TRP A 364 -16.05 -2.74 8.48
CA TRP A 364 -15.16 -3.49 7.61
C TRP A 364 -14.09 -4.22 8.43
N TRP A 365 -13.42 -5.16 7.76
CA TRP A 365 -12.26 -5.85 8.31
C TRP A 365 -11.02 -5.38 7.59
N TYR A 366 -9.96 -5.16 8.35
CA TYR A 366 -8.66 -4.76 7.84
C TYR A 366 -7.57 -5.61 8.48
N GLY A 367 -6.57 -5.98 7.68
CA GLY A 367 -5.36 -6.63 8.16
C GLY A 367 -4.24 -6.45 7.15
N PHE A 368 -3.02 -6.27 7.62
CA PHE A 368 -1.86 -6.03 6.77
C PHE A 368 -0.77 -7.06 7.02
N MET A 369 -0.28 -7.68 5.95
CA MET A 369 0.84 -8.61 6.02
C MET A 369 1.97 -8.18 5.09
N ALA A 370 3.09 -7.77 5.67
CA ALA A 370 4.33 -7.58 4.92
C ALA A 370 4.97 -8.95 4.60
N LEU A 371 4.90 -9.36 3.33
CA LEU A 371 5.48 -10.62 2.86
C LEU A 371 7.00 -10.52 2.68
N ARG A 372 7.46 -9.39 2.14
CA ARG A 372 8.87 -9.09 1.82
C ARG A 372 9.16 -7.64 2.19
N PRO A 373 9.43 -7.32 3.46
CA PRO A 373 9.71 -5.94 3.86
C PRO A 373 10.94 -5.35 3.15
N GLU A 374 11.90 -6.17 2.73
CA GLU A 374 13.05 -5.75 1.88
C GLU A 374 12.67 -5.23 0.49
N TRP A 375 11.44 -5.47 0.02
CA TRP A 375 10.93 -4.94 -1.24
C TRP A 375 10.16 -3.64 -1.03
N ILE A 376 10.04 -3.18 0.22
CA ILE A 376 9.48 -1.89 0.60
C ILE A 376 10.65 -0.97 0.93
N GLY A 377 10.95 -0.07 0.00
CA GLY A 377 12.00 0.92 0.13
C GLY A 377 11.46 2.23 0.68
N LEU A 378 12.22 2.92 1.53
CA LEU A 378 11.83 4.20 2.08
C LEU A 378 13.04 5.11 2.13
N ILE A 379 12.99 6.25 1.43
CA ILE A 379 13.92 7.35 1.68
C ILE A 379 13.20 8.38 2.56
N LYS A 380 13.90 8.85 3.60
CA LYS A 380 13.46 9.96 4.44
C LYS A 380 14.28 11.20 4.12
N CYS A 381 13.59 12.30 3.83
CA CYS A 381 14.22 13.55 3.38
C CYS A 381 13.49 14.77 3.95
N THR A 382 14.14 15.93 3.87
CA THR A 382 13.53 17.23 4.13
C THR A 382 13.06 17.85 2.80
N ALA A 383 11.98 18.64 2.87
CA ALA A 383 11.39 19.30 1.70
C ALA A 383 11.53 20.82 1.78
N LYS A 384 11.85 21.43 0.65
CA LYS A 384 11.90 22.90 0.48
C LYS A 384 10.48 23.46 0.30
N LEU A 385 10.27 24.68 0.80
CA LEU A 385 9.03 25.45 0.65
C LEU A 385 8.90 26.09 -0.74
#